data_AF-A0A1H7E8A0-F1
#
_entry.id   AF-A0A1H7E8A0-F1
#
_cell.length_a   1.000
_cell.length_b   1.000
_cell.length_c   1.000
_cell.angle_alpha   90.00
_cell.angle_beta   90.00
_cell.angle_gamma   90.00
#
_symmetry.space_group_name_H-M   'P 1'
#
loop_
_entity.id
_entity.type
_entity.pdbx_description
1 polymer ?
#
loop_
_entity_poly.entity_id
_entity_poly.type
_entity_poly.pdbx_seq_one_letter_code
_entity_poly.pdbx_strand_id
1 'polypeptide(L)'
;MPDTLPTIGRIPLPSARTEAAAEPLSDLQAGLQGPDGLRVRTEATDRLIVLERSLRQAMAAGSTPDEFSSLVAATDACVAAREVLERYALEAALSAPAPLQR
;
A
#
# COMPACT_ATOMS: atom_id res chain seq x y z
N MET A 1 45.55 38.09 -3.70
CA MET A 1 44.45 38.24 -4.67
C MET A 1 43.76 36.89 -4.81
N PRO A 2 42.42 36.84 -4.81
CA PRO A 2 41.66 35.62 -4.57
C PRO A 2 41.31 34.93 -5.89
N ASP A 3 41.58 33.63 -6.00
CA ASP A 3 41.09 32.82 -7.12
C ASP A 3 40.11 31.76 -6.59
N THR A 4 38.85 32.18 -6.62
CA THR A 4 37.65 31.44 -7.01
C THR A 4 37.61 29.93 -6.77
N LEU A 5 36.95 29.52 -5.67
CA LEU A 5 36.43 28.17 -5.51
C LEU A 5 35.43 27.87 -6.65
N PRO A 6 35.49 26.71 -7.32
CA PRO A 6 34.48 26.36 -8.30
C PRO A 6 33.13 26.23 -7.60
N THR A 7 32.18 27.05 -8.03
CA THR A 7 30.76 26.92 -7.71
C THR A 7 30.34 25.49 -8.00
N ILE A 8 30.17 24.68 -6.95
CA ILE A 8 29.53 23.37 -7.05
C ILE A 8 28.16 23.65 -7.66
N GLY A 9 28.00 23.27 -8.92
CA GLY A 9 26.75 23.37 -9.64
C GLY A 9 25.68 22.75 -8.77
N ARG A 10 24.71 23.57 -8.37
CA ARG A 10 23.51 23.16 -7.66
C ARG A 10 22.89 22.04 -8.50
N ILE A 11 23.12 20.79 -8.12
CA ILE A 11 22.44 19.65 -8.72
C ILE A 11 20.96 19.89 -8.44
N PRO A 12 20.11 20.12 -9.44
CA PRO A 12 18.68 20.12 -9.21
C PRO A 12 18.37 18.71 -8.71
N LEU A 13 17.94 18.60 -7.45
CA LEU A 13 17.27 17.38 -7.00
C LEU A 13 16.23 17.04 -8.07
N PRO A 14 16.12 15.77 -8.52
CA PRO A 14 15.06 15.41 -9.45
C PRO A 14 13.77 15.90 -8.82
N SER A 15 13.19 16.94 -9.43
CA SER A 15 11.92 17.52 -8.98
C SER A 15 10.99 16.36 -8.80
N ALA A 16 10.50 16.19 -7.56
CA ALA A 16 9.63 15.10 -7.13
C ALA A 16 8.77 14.73 -8.32
N ARG A 17 9.04 13.54 -8.88
CA ARG A 17 8.41 13.06 -10.10
C ARG A 17 6.93 13.24 -9.84
N THR A 18 6.34 14.29 -10.40
CA THR A 18 4.90 14.46 -10.38
C THR A 18 4.48 13.52 -11.48
N GLU A 19 4.57 12.22 -11.19
CA GLU A 19 3.82 11.22 -11.90
C GLU A 19 2.38 11.70 -11.71
N ALA A 20 1.86 12.39 -12.73
CA ALA A 20 0.46 12.77 -12.79
C ALA A 20 -0.30 11.53 -12.33
N ALA A 21 -1.01 11.64 -11.21
CA ALA A 21 -1.62 10.49 -10.54
C ALA A 21 -2.33 9.68 -11.61
N ALA A 22 -1.75 8.52 -11.95
CA ALA A 22 -2.21 7.72 -13.06
C ALA A 22 -3.69 7.40 -12.79
N GLU A 23 -4.52 7.50 -13.83
CA GLU A 23 -5.94 7.20 -13.70
C GLU A 23 -6.10 5.85 -12.99
N PRO A 24 -6.89 5.78 -11.90
CA PRO A 24 -6.95 4.58 -11.09
C PRO A 24 -7.44 3.40 -11.92
N LEU A 25 -6.73 2.28 -11.84
CA LEU A 25 -7.05 1.08 -12.63
C LEU A 25 -8.24 0.29 -12.05
N SER A 26 -8.71 0.68 -10.86
CA SER A 26 -9.83 0.04 -10.16
C SER A 26 -10.48 0.99 -9.16
N ASP A 27 -11.72 0.70 -8.79
CA ASP A 27 -12.45 1.44 -7.74
C ASP A 27 -11.74 1.39 -6.39
N LEU A 28 -11.09 0.27 -6.07
CA LEU A 28 -10.28 0.14 -4.85
C LEU A 28 -9.10 1.11 -4.89
N GLN A 29 -8.37 1.17 -6.01
CA GLN A 29 -7.25 2.08 -6.16
C GLN A 29 -7.72 3.55 -6.12
N ALA A 30 -8.85 3.87 -6.77
CA ALA A 30 -9.46 5.18 -6.71
C ALA A 30 -9.82 5.59 -5.28
N GLY A 31 -10.42 4.67 -4.51
CA GLY A 31 -10.75 4.88 -3.11
C GLY A 31 -9.52 5.08 -2.22
N LEU A 32 -8.45 4.32 -2.46
CA LEU A 32 -7.19 4.43 -1.73
C LEU A 32 -6.42 5.73 -2.04
N GLN A 33 -6.53 6.26 -3.26
CA GLN A 33 -5.95 7.55 -3.65
C GLN A 33 -6.80 8.76 -3.23
N GLY A 34 -8.07 8.53 -2.89
CA GLY A 34 -9.01 9.57 -2.46
C GLY A 34 -8.77 10.10 -1.03
N PRO A 35 -9.50 11.14 -0.61
CA PRO A 35 -9.39 11.72 0.74
C PRO A 35 -9.73 10.73 1.86
N ASP A 36 -10.53 9.71 1.53
CA ASP A 36 -10.91 8.63 2.44
C ASP A 36 -9.94 7.44 2.43
N GLY A 37 -8.78 7.55 1.76
CA GLY A 37 -7.88 6.41 1.51
C GLY A 37 -7.47 5.65 2.77
N LEU A 38 -7.27 6.35 3.89
CA LEU A 38 -7.00 5.71 5.19
C LEU A 38 -8.17 4.85 5.67
N ARG A 39 -9.40 5.36 5.56
CA ARG A 39 -10.62 4.64 5.94
C ARG A 39 -10.84 3.43 5.04
N VAL A 40 -10.73 3.61 3.72
CA VAL A 40 -10.87 2.52 2.73
C VAL A 40 -9.85 1.42 2.98
N ARG A 41 -8.60 1.79 3.27
CA ARG A 41 -7.55 0.83 3.61
C ARG A 41 -7.88 0.06 4.88
N THR A 42 -8.21 0.74 5.97
CA THR A 42 -8.54 0.09 7.25
C THR A 42 -9.70 -0.88 7.07
N GLU A 43 -10.76 -0.46 6.37
CA GLU A 43 -11.92 -1.30 6.09
C GLU A 43 -11.56 -2.55 5.25
N ALA A 44 -10.74 -2.39 4.21
CA ALA A 44 -10.27 -3.51 3.40
C ALA A 44 -9.40 -4.48 4.23
N THR A 45 -8.49 -3.95 5.06
CA THR A 45 -7.64 -4.76 5.94
C THR A 45 -8.46 -5.52 6.97
N ASP A 46 -9.46 -4.90 7.61
CA ASP A 46 -10.32 -5.55 8.60
C ASP A 46 -11.10 -6.71 7.98
N ARG A 47 -11.64 -6.52 6.76
CA ARG A 47 -12.33 -7.58 6.01
C ARG A 47 -11.40 -8.75 5.70
N LEU A 48 -10.15 -8.49 5.30
CA LEU A 48 -9.15 -9.53 5.05
C LEU A 48 -8.80 -10.30 6.33
N ILE A 49 -8.66 -9.62 7.47
CA ILE A 49 -8.39 -10.26 8.77
C ILE A 49 -9.55 -11.18 9.18
N VAL A 50 -10.79 -10.73 9.01
CA VAL A 50 -11.98 -11.54 9.31
C VAL A 50 -12.02 -12.77 8.40
N LEU A 51 -11.81 -12.61 7.10
CA LEU A 51 -11.79 -13.71 6.14
C LEU A 51 -10.68 -14.73 6.46
N GLU A 52 -9.45 -14.28 6.70
CA GLU A 52 -8.32 -15.12 7.10
C GLU A 52 -8.64 -15.95 8.35
N ARG A 53 -9.27 -15.34 9.36
CA ARG A 53 -9.69 -16.03 10.58
C ARG A 53 -10.72 -17.13 10.28
N SER A 54 -11.73 -16.81 9.46
CA SER A 54 -12.75 -17.79 9.07
C SER A 54 -12.16 -18.96 8.28
N LEU A 55 -11.22 -18.71 7.36
CA LEU A 55 -10.52 -19.75 6.61
C LEU A 55 -9.71 -20.66 7.55
N ARG A 56 -8.98 -20.09 8.51
CA ARG A 56 -8.25 -20.86 9.52
C ARG A 56 -9.16 -21.69 10.42
N GLN A 57 -10.34 -21.16 10.78
CA GLN A 57 -11.35 -21.91 11.52
C GLN A 57 -11.88 -23.08 10.70
N ALA A 58 -12.13 -22.90 9.40
CA ALA A 58 -12.55 -23.98 8.51
C ALA A 58 -11.47 -25.08 8.36
N MET A 59 -10.19 -24.70 8.36
CA MET A 59 -9.07 -25.66 8.40
C MET A 59 -9.05 -26.44 9.72
N ALA A 60 -9.20 -25.75 10.85
CA ALA A 60 -9.21 -26.37 12.18
C ALA A 60 -10.42 -27.28 12.42
N ALA A 61 -11.54 -27.04 11.74
CA ALA A 61 -12.76 -27.84 11.83
C ALA A 61 -12.66 -29.21 11.14
N GLY A 62 -11.57 -29.48 10.41
CA GLY A 62 -11.36 -30.73 9.68
C GLY A 62 -11.95 -30.67 8.27
N SER A 63 -11.19 -30.07 7.36
CA SER A 63 -11.50 -30.04 5.92
C SER A 63 -11.04 -31.33 5.23
N THR A 64 -11.65 -31.67 4.10
CA THR A 64 -11.10 -32.70 3.22
C THR A 64 -9.76 -32.24 2.62
N PRO A 65 -8.89 -33.15 2.12
CA PRO A 65 -7.59 -32.77 1.57
C PRO A 65 -7.66 -31.73 0.44
N ASP A 66 -8.64 -31.85 -0.46
CA ASP A 66 -8.84 -30.91 -1.57
C ASP A 66 -9.29 -29.51 -1.08
N GLU A 67 -10.17 -29.49 -0.08
CA GLU A 67 -10.61 -28.25 0.57
C GLU A 67 -9.47 -27.60 1.35
N PHE A 68 -8.66 -28.40 2.05
CA PHE A 68 -7.54 -27.90 2.84
C PHE A 68 -6.54 -27.14 1.96
N SER A 69 -6.14 -27.70 0.81
CA SER A 69 -5.24 -27.01 -0.11
C SER A 69 -5.84 -25.69 -0.61
N SER A 70 -7.14 -25.67 -0.88
CA SER A 70 -7.84 -24.46 -1.32
C SER A 70 -7.91 -23.40 -0.22
N LEU A 71 -8.14 -23.81 1.02
CA LEU A 71 -8.18 -22.92 2.19
C LEU A 71 -6.80 -22.34 2.52
N VAL A 72 -5.72 -23.11 2.34
CA VAL A 72 -4.34 -22.62 2.48
C VAL A 72 -4.07 -21.54 1.43
N ALA A 73 -4.35 -21.81 0.15
CA ALA A 73 -4.14 -20.85 -0.92
C ALA A 73 -4.94 -19.55 -0.71
N ALA A 74 -6.19 -19.66 -0.22
CA ALA A 74 -7.01 -18.50 0.12
C ALA A 74 -6.44 -17.72 1.31
N THR A 75 -5.88 -18.40 2.30
CA THR A 75 -5.22 -17.78 3.46
C THR A 75 -3.99 -17.00 3.01
N ASP A 76 -3.15 -17.59 2.16
CA ASP A 76 -1.96 -16.94 1.61
C ASP A 76 -2.31 -15.71 0.77
N ALA A 77 -3.37 -15.81 -0.04
CA ALA A 77 -3.88 -14.68 -0.81
C ALA A 77 -4.35 -13.52 0.11
N CYS A 78 -4.98 -13.82 1.24
CA CYS A 78 -5.38 -12.79 2.21
C CYS A 78 -4.17 -12.08 2.81
N VAL A 79 -3.10 -12.83 3.14
CA VAL A 79 -1.85 -12.26 3.66
C VAL A 79 -1.20 -11.37 2.60
N ALA A 80 -1.05 -11.87 1.37
CA ALA A 80 -0.46 -11.10 0.27
C ALA A 80 -1.26 -9.81 -0.03
N ALA A 81 -2.59 -9.87 0.01
CA ALA A 81 -3.44 -8.69 -0.18
C ALA A 81 -3.21 -7.63 0.91
N ARG A 82 -3.01 -8.04 2.18
CA ARG A 82 -2.68 -7.11 3.27
C ARG A 82 -1.32 -6.45 3.06
N GLU A 83 -0.31 -7.20 2.62
CA GLU A 83 1.01 -6.62 2.31
C GLU A 83 0.93 -5.58 1.18
N VAL A 84 0.12 -5.82 0.15
CA VAL A 84 -0.10 -4.85 -0.93
C VAL A 84 -0.75 -3.57 -0.39
N LEU A 85 -1.78 -3.69 0.46
CA LEU A 85 -2.43 -2.53 1.08
C LEU A 85 -1.49 -1.75 2.01
N GLU A 86 -0.59 -2.42 2.72
CA GLU A 86 0.42 -1.78 3.56
C GLU A 86 1.48 -1.04 2.73
N ARG A 87 1.93 -1.59 1.60
CA ARG A 87 2.87 -0.90 0.72
C ARG A 87 2.26 0.36 0.10
N TYR A 88 0.99 0.29 -0.29
CA TYR A 88 0.24 1.45 -0.79
C TYR A 88 0.16 2.59 0.25
N ALA A 89 0.10 2.24 1.55
CA ALA A 89 0.12 3.22 2.63
C ALA A 89 1.44 3.99 2.73
N LEU A 90 2.56 3.30 2.56
CA LEU A 90 3.90 3.88 2.61
C LEU A 90 4.09 4.85 1.45
N GLU A 91 3.66 4.45 0.24
CA GLU A 91 3.74 5.30 -0.95
C GLU A 91 2.87 6.55 -0.82
N ALA A 92 1.62 6.41 -0.34
CA ALA A 92 0.74 7.54 -0.10
C ALA A 92 1.30 8.51 0.96
N ALA A 93 1.90 8.00 2.04
CA ALA A 93 2.51 8.82 3.09
C ALA A 93 3.76 9.59 2.60
N LEU A 94 4.56 8.96 1.73
CA LEU A 94 5.75 9.58 1.13
C LEU A 94 5.39 10.63 0.06
N SER A 95 4.22 10.49 -0.58
CA SER A 95 3.73 11.42 -1.60
C SER A 95 2.95 12.63 -1.03
N ALA A 96 2.60 12.62 0.27
CA ALA A 96 1.90 13.74 0.89
C ALA A 96 2.85 14.95 1.04
N PRO A 97 2.46 16.17 0.61
CA PRO A 97 3.29 17.35 0.79
C PRO A 97 3.51 17.61 2.29
N ALA A 98 4.78 17.81 2.68
CA ALA A 98 5.14 18.12 4.05
C ALA A 98 4.28 19.28 4.58
N PRO A 99 3.69 19.17 5.79
CA PRO A 99 2.88 20.26 6.34
C PRO A 99 3.76 21.50 6.47
N LEU A 100 3.34 22.58 5.81
CA LEU A 100 3.95 23.90 5.96
C LEU A 100 3.83 24.29 7.44
N GLN A 101 4.93 24.21 8.18
CA GLN A 101 5.04 24.81 9.51
C GLN A 101 4.85 26.32 9.34
N ARG A 102 3.75 26.83 9.88
CA ARG A 102 3.47 28.28 10.01
C ARG A 102 4.22 28.85 11.19
#